data_AF-A0A954XH42-F1
#
_entry.id   AF-A0A954XH42-F1
#
_cell.length_a   1.000
_cell.length_b   1.000
_cell.length_c   1.000
_cell.angle_alpha   90.00
_cell.angle_beta   90.00
_cell.angle_gamma   90.00
#
_symmetry.space_group_name_H-M   'P 1'
#
loop_
_entity.id
_entity.type
_entity.pdbx_description
1 polymer ?
#
loop_
_entity_poly.entity_id
_entity_poly.type
_entity_poly.pdbx_seq_one_letter_code
_entity_poly.pdbx_strand_id
1 'polypeptide(L)'
;PLTVTDMNVYLGRVRPEHFPFALEVRAIETQLTELAETIAESTGLRYQLADLADGLLRIANANMATAIRSISIAKGYDPRDYVLVAFGGAAPQHAVAVARELGIGRVLNHPDAGVLSALGIGLADVVRHRASGIYQPLTAEPRQRRPGLTRSDDLEIVFSRLAAEATDEVLAEGVPRDRILVSRSLDLRYHKTDSPLHIFEPDDGDWRTAFEREHERQYGYTFSNRSLEVVAARVAVHGRADSKAALPDALTVSRAGAHPHKPTEFVTAHFAGREHQTALVERTRLVIGEVVRGPAIIVEQLSTTVVEPDWQGEVLPGGELLLTPLSKSAESSDARRRAAIASSRERVCDEATEQADPIQLEIFNNHFAAIAEQMGITLRNTATSVNVKERLDYSCAIFDASADLVVNAPHIPVHLGAMSETVRRIIADNPEMRPGDTFITNDPYRGGSHLPDVTVVTPVHDATTGQLVFFTASRAHHAEIGGITPGSMPPQSRSLAEEGVLIRNFRLFAAGDPRWQELRTLLSSGPYPSRSVEDNLSDIAAQVAANRQGVRDLLRLVD
;
A
#
# COMPACT_ATOMS: atom_id res chain seq x y z
N PRO A 1 6.42 28.72 6.61
CA PRO A 1 5.64 27.56 7.05
C PRO A 1 6.61 26.50 7.55
N LEU A 2 6.29 25.83 8.66
CA LEU A 2 7.11 24.73 9.18
C LEU A 2 7.14 23.55 8.21
N THR A 3 8.28 22.90 8.13
CA THR A 3 8.53 21.72 7.30
C THR A 3 9.00 20.54 8.15
N VAL A 4 9.01 19.35 7.56
CA VAL A 4 9.51 18.13 8.22
C VAL A 4 10.98 18.27 8.65
N THR A 5 11.80 18.92 7.82
CA THR A 5 13.22 19.18 8.13
C THR A 5 13.36 20.10 9.33
N ASP A 6 12.50 21.11 9.48
CA ASP A 6 12.52 22.00 10.64
C ASP A 6 12.32 21.23 11.94
N MET A 7 11.46 20.22 11.94
CA MET A 7 11.24 19.37 13.13
C MET A 7 12.47 18.52 13.44
N ASN A 8 13.13 17.95 12.43
CA ASN A 8 14.39 17.21 12.64
C ASN A 8 15.51 18.11 13.17
N VAL A 9 15.57 19.37 12.72
CA VAL A 9 16.53 20.37 13.22
C VAL A 9 16.20 20.74 14.66
N TYR A 10 14.94 21.06 14.97
CA TYR A 10 14.49 21.42 16.32
C TYR A 10 14.75 20.30 17.34
N LEU A 11 14.50 19.05 16.95
CA LEU A 11 14.72 17.86 17.79
C LEU A 11 16.19 17.41 17.82
N GLY A 12 17.10 18.15 17.20
CA GLY A 12 18.54 17.85 17.20
C GLY A 12 18.95 16.62 16.38
N ARG A 13 18.04 16.07 15.55
CA ARG A 13 18.30 14.91 14.66
C ARG A 13 19.07 15.31 13.40
N VAL A 14 19.01 16.58 13.03
CA VAL A 14 19.83 17.21 11.98
C VAL A 14 20.64 18.33 12.60
N ARG A 15 21.94 18.39 12.28
CA ARG A 15 22.85 19.40 12.79
C ARG A 15 22.93 20.59 11.82
N PRO A 16 22.53 21.81 12.22
CA PRO A 16 22.66 23.00 11.36
C PRO A 16 24.09 23.22 10.86
N GLU A 17 25.09 22.86 11.67
CA GLU A 17 26.51 23.02 11.35
C GLU A 17 26.98 22.11 10.22
N HIS A 18 26.28 21.00 9.99
CA HIS A 18 26.57 20.01 8.94
C HIS A 18 25.60 20.11 7.76
N PHE A 19 24.72 21.12 7.75
CA PHE A 19 23.81 21.34 6.64
C PHE A 19 24.52 22.09 5.49
N PRO A 20 24.23 21.79 4.22
CA PRO A 20 24.94 22.39 3.08
C PRO A 20 24.77 23.92 2.96
N PHE A 21 23.85 24.52 3.70
CA PHE A 21 23.62 25.95 3.77
C PHE A 21 23.09 26.34 5.16
N ALA A 22 23.18 27.63 5.50
CA ALA A 22 22.75 28.14 6.80
C ALA A 22 21.23 27.97 7.02
N LEU A 23 20.86 27.54 8.22
CA LEU A 23 19.46 27.37 8.64
C LEU A 23 19.06 28.42 9.67
N GLU A 24 17.86 28.97 9.52
CA GLU A 24 17.27 29.97 10.44
C GLU A 24 16.58 29.28 11.64
N VAL A 25 17.38 28.77 12.57
CA VAL A 25 16.89 27.95 13.70
C VAL A 25 15.89 28.72 14.59
N ARG A 26 16.08 30.03 14.77
CA ARG A 26 15.17 30.85 15.60
C ARG A 26 13.76 30.94 15.02
N ALA A 27 13.62 30.96 13.70
CA ALA A 27 12.33 31.03 13.04
C ALA A 27 11.50 29.76 13.23
N ILE A 28 12.15 28.62 13.51
CA ILE A 28 11.49 27.34 13.80
C ILE A 28 10.77 27.43 15.15
N GLU A 29 11.47 27.89 16.20
CA GLU A 29 10.91 28.00 17.54
C GLU A 29 9.74 28.99 17.61
N THR A 30 9.85 30.14 16.92
CA THR A 30 8.75 31.11 16.82
C THR A 30 7.51 30.51 16.17
N GLN A 31 7.64 29.90 14.98
CA GLN A 31 6.49 29.30 14.29
C GLN A 31 5.90 28.11 15.03
N LEU A 32 6.73 27.32 15.73
CA LEU A 32 6.26 26.18 16.52
C LEU A 32 5.48 26.65 17.75
N THR A 33 5.88 27.79 18.34
CA THR A 33 5.15 28.43 19.43
C THR A 33 3.78 28.93 18.96
N GLU A 34 3.73 29.66 17.85
CA GLU A 34 2.47 30.13 17.25
C GLU A 34 1.51 28.97 16.94
N LEU A 35 2.04 27.85 16.42
CA LEU A 35 1.25 26.66 16.15
C LEU A 35 0.73 26.01 17.45
N ALA A 36 1.58 25.91 18.48
CA ALA A 36 1.18 25.37 19.78
C ALA A 36 0.07 26.21 20.43
N GLU A 37 0.15 27.54 20.33
CA GLU A 37 -0.88 28.47 20.80
C GLU A 37 -2.20 28.29 20.01
N THR A 38 -2.13 28.21 18.68
CA THR A 38 -3.30 27.96 17.83
C THR A 38 -4.01 26.63 18.18
N ILE A 39 -3.24 25.58 18.46
CA ILE A 39 -3.78 24.29 18.89
C ILE A 39 -4.42 24.42 20.27
N ALA A 40 -3.79 25.13 21.21
CA ALA A 40 -4.33 25.33 22.54
C ALA A 40 -5.64 26.14 22.51
N GLU A 41 -5.74 27.16 21.67
CA GLU A 41 -6.96 27.95 21.51
C GLU A 41 -8.12 27.14 20.90
N SER A 42 -7.83 26.27 19.94
CA SER A 42 -8.85 25.49 19.23
C SER A 42 -9.27 24.21 19.96
N THR A 43 -8.37 23.60 20.73
CA THR A 43 -8.59 22.28 21.35
C THR A 43 -8.57 22.29 22.88
N GLY A 44 -8.06 23.35 23.50
CA GLY A 44 -7.82 23.41 24.95
C GLY A 44 -6.56 22.67 25.42
N LEU A 45 -5.85 21.96 24.52
CA LEU A 45 -4.66 21.19 24.86
C LEU A 45 -3.38 21.98 24.64
N ARG A 46 -2.50 22.02 25.65
CA ARG A 46 -1.19 22.66 25.57
C ARG A 46 -0.09 21.62 25.40
N TYR A 47 0.80 21.86 24.44
CA TYR A 47 1.95 21.02 24.15
C TYR A 47 3.24 21.70 24.57
N GLN A 48 4.18 20.93 25.11
CA GLN A 48 5.58 21.34 25.09
C GLN A 48 6.05 21.33 23.62
N LEU A 49 6.87 22.31 23.23
CA LEU A 49 7.29 22.47 21.85
C LEU A 49 8.01 21.22 21.30
N ALA A 50 8.85 20.58 22.11
CA ALA A 50 9.52 19.32 21.75
C ALA A 50 8.53 18.18 21.46
N ASP A 51 7.47 18.04 22.28
CA ASP A 51 6.44 17.02 22.09
C ASP A 51 5.60 17.30 20.84
N LEU A 52 5.30 18.58 20.56
CA LEU A 52 4.63 18.99 19.33
C LEU A 52 5.48 18.65 18.10
N ALA A 53 6.78 18.98 18.11
CA ALA A 53 7.69 18.67 17.02
C ALA A 53 7.84 17.16 16.79
N ASP A 54 7.99 16.35 17.85
CA ASP A 54 8.04 14.88 17.74
C ASP A 54 6.72 14.32 17.20
N GLY A 55 5.58 14.88 17.62
CA GLY A 55 4.25 14.56 17.10
C GLY A 55 4.09 14.83 15.61
N LEU A 56 4.52 16.00 15.13
CA LEU A 56 4.50 16.36 13.71
C LEU A 56 5.37 15.43 12.87
N LEU A 57 6.55 15.03 13.37
CA LEU A 57 7.37 14.01 12.71
C LEU A 57 6.69 12.65 12.65
N ARG A 58 5.99 12.24 13.72
CA ARG A 58 5.24 10.97 13.74
C ARG A 58 4.14 10.95 12.68
N ILE A 59 3.40 12.05 12.53
CA ILE A 59 2.40 12.20 11.47
C ILE A 59 3.05 12.07 10.08
N ALA A 60 4.17 12.78 9.85
CA ALA A 60 4.89 12.70 8.58
C ALA A 60 5.38 11.26 8.28
N ASN A 61 5.92 10.56 9.29
CA ASN A 61 6.39 9.18 9.16
C ASN A 61 5.24 8.20 8.90
N ALA A 62 4.10 8.35 9.57
CA ALA A 62 2.90 7.54 9.36
C ALA A 62 2.36 7.71 7.93
N ASN A 63 2.36 8.93 7.40
CA ASN A 63 1.94 9.21 6.02
C ASN A 63 2.90 8.57 5.00
N MET A 64 4.22 8.67 5.21
CA MET A 64 5.21 7.99 4.36
C MET A 64 5.04 6.47 4.38
N ALA A 65 4.85 5.88 5.57
CA ALA A 65 4.60 4.45 5.72
C ALA A 65 3.30 4.02 5.02
N THR A 66 2.23 4.79 5.15
CA THR A 66 0.94 4.54 4.48
C THR A 66 1.10 4.49 2.96
N ALA A 67 1.83 5.44 2.37
CA ALA A 67 2.07 5.46 0.92
C ALA A 67 2.85 4.22 0.46
N ILE A 68 3.90 3.82 1.19
CA ILE A 68 4.69 2.62 0.87
C ILE A 68 3.83 1.36 1.00
N ARG A 69 3.04 1.26 2.08
CA ARG A 69 2.13 0.13 2.32
C ARG A 69 1.12 0.01 1.18
N SER A 70 0.49 1.11 0.78
CA SER A 70 -0.53 1.14 -0.27
C SER A 70 0.00 0.64 -1.61
N ILE A 71 1.16 1.14 -2.05
CA ILE A 71 1.77 0.73 -3.32
C ILE A 71 2.21 -0.74 -3.27
N SER A 72 2.73 -1.19 -2.12
CA SER A 72 3.22 -2.57 -1.94
C SER A 72 2.06 -3.58 -1.96
N ILE A 73 1.01 -3.32 -1.16
CA ILE A 73 -0.18 -4.17 -1.09
C ILE A 73 -0.91 -4.19 -2.44
N ALA A 74 -1.04 -3.05 -3.13
CA ALA A 74 -1.65 -2.98 -4.46
C ALA A 74 -0.96 -3.89 -5.49
N LYS A 75 0.32 -4.19 -5.28
CA LYS A 75 1.13 -5.11 -6.11
C LYS A 75 1.24 -6.53 -5.54
N GLY A 76 0.54 -6.84 -4.44
CA GLY A 76 0.54 -8.14 -3.78
C GLY A 76 1.80 -8.45 -2.95
N TYR A 77 2.48 -7.42 -2.42
CA TYR A 77 3.67 -7.58 -1.57
C TYR A 77 3.39 -7.21 -0.11
N ASP A 78 3.87 -8.04 0.82
CA ASP A 78 3.94 -7.70 2.24
C ASP A 78 5.27 -6.97 2.51
N PRO A 79 5.26 -5.67 2.92
CA PRO A 79 6.49 -4.92 3.17
C PRO A 79 7.47 -5.61 4.13
N ARG A 80 6.97 -6.39 5.10
CA ARG A 80 7.76 -7.01 6.16
C ARG A 80 8.79 -8.03 5.65
N ASP A 81 8.55 -8.59 4.47
CA ASP A 81 9.43 -9.58 3.84
C ASP A 81 10.63 -8.94 3.12
N TYR A 82 10.65 -7.61 3.00
CA TYR A 82 11.62 -6.85 2.21
C TYR A 82 12.56 -6.00 3.06
N VAL A 83 13.59 -5.45 2.39
CA VAL A 83 14.52 -4.46 2.97
C VAL A 83 14.10 -3.09 2.48
N LEU A 84 13.97 -2.13 3.39
CA LEU A 84 13.71 -0.74 3.01
C LEU A 84 15.01 -0.08 2.56
N VAL A 85 15.10 0.33 1.29
CA VAL A 85 16.24 1.11 0.80
C VAL A 85 15.94 2.60 0.96
N ALA A 86 16.69 3.29 1.81
CA ALA A 86 16.52 4.71 2.06
C ALA A 86 17.49 5.53 1.19
N PHE A 87 16.95 6.40 0.34
CA PHE A 87 17.73 7.27 -0.55
C PHE A 87 17.11 8.67 -0.69
N GLY A 88 17.91 9.62 -1.19
CA GLY A 88 17.68 11.05 -1.08
C GLY A 88 18.27 11.63 0.20
N GLY A 89 18.40 12.97 0.27
CA GLY A 89 19.06 13.62 1.40
C GLY A 89 18.32 13.52 2.74
N ALA A 90 16.98 13.42 2.70
CA ALA A 90 16.14 13.40 3.89
C ALA A 90 15.67 11.99 4.29
N ALA A 91 15.55 11.03 3.38
CA ALA A 91 14.96 9.73 3.69
C ALA A 91 15.67 8.98 4.83
N PRO A 92 17.03 8.97 4.92
CA PRO A 92 17.74 8.34 6.04
C PRO A 92 17.43 8.94 7.43
N GLN A 93 16.86 10.15 7.49
CA GLN A 93 16.43 10.78 8.75
C GLN A 93 15.15 10.13 9.30
N HIS A 94 14.35 9.52 8.42
CA HIS A 94 13.03 8.94 8.72
C HIS A 94 12.99 7.42 8.60
N ALA A 95 14.02 6.82 7.99
CA ALA A 95 13.98 5.44 7.53
C ALA A 95 13.70 4.43 8.63
N VAL A 96 14.28 4.61 9.83
CA VAL A 96 14.04 3.72 10.98
C VAL A 96 12.60 3.82 11.49
N ALA A 97 12.06 5.03 11.62
CA ALA A 97 10.68 5.25 12.03
C ALA A 97 9.68 4.66 11.03
N VAL A 98 9.91 4.90 9.73
CA VAL A 98 9.07 4.37 8.65
C VAL A 98 9.16 2.84 8.57
N ALA A 99 10.36 2.27 8.72
CA ALA A 99 10.54 0.83 8.76
C ALA A 99 9.78 0.19 9.93
N ARG A 100 9.81 0.81 11.11
CA ARG A 100 9.06 0.35 12.28
C ARG A 100 7.55 0.34 12.01
N GLU A 101 7.00 1.43 11.47
CA GLU A 101 5.57 1.53 11.15
C GLU A 101 5.15 0.45 10.13
N LEU A 102 6.04 0.10 9.20
CA LEU A 102 5.81 -0.95 8.20
C LEU A 102 6.07 -2.38 8.72
N GLY A 103 6.65 -2.54 9.92
CA GLY A 103 7.12 -3.84 10.43
C GLY A 103 8.35 -4.38 9.69
N ILE A 104 9.10 -3.53 8.99
CA ILE A 104 10.30 -3.89 8.24
C ILE A 104 11.48 -4.02 9.21
N GLY A 105 12.11 -5.20 9.23
CA GLY A 105 13.22 -5.49 10.14
C GLY A 105 14.60 -5.00 9.68
N ARG A 106 14.73 -4.51 8.44
CA ARG A 106 16.03 -4.14 7.85
C ARG A 106 15.91 -2.89 6.97
N VAL A 107 16.79 -1.92 7.19
CA VAL A 107 16.94 -0.74 6.33
C VAL A 107 18.34 -0.72 5.74
N LEU A 108 18.46 -0.49 4.45
CA LEU A 108 19.74 -0.32 3.77
C LEU A 108 19.91 1.14 3.33
N ASN A 109 21.04 1.74 3.71
CA ASN A 109 21.43 3.09 3.32
C ASN A 109 22.75 3.03 2.55
N HIS A 110 22.69 3.38 1.27
CA HIS A 110 23.86 3.45 0.38
C HIS A 110 24.72 4.68 0.72
N PRO A 111 26.08 4.63 0.63
CA PRO A 111 26.94 5.79 0.89
C PRO A 111 26.60 7.02 0.05
N ASP A 112 26.14 6.80 -1.17
CA ASP A 112 25.67 7.85 -2.07
C ASP A 112 24.14 8.05 -2.02
N ALA A 113 23.48 7.76 -0.88
CA ALA A 113 22.03 7.88 -0.73
C ALA A 113 21.51 9.23 -1.23
N GLY A 114 22.18 10.33 -0.90
CA GLY A 114 21.81 11.68 -1.33
C GLY A 114 21.77 11.91 -2.85
N VAL A 115 22.51 11.12 -3.64
CA VAL A 115 22.61 11.24 -5.11
C VAL A 115 22.35 9.91 -5.82
N LEU A 116 21.69 8.97 -5.16
CA LEU A 116 21.51 7.60 -5.65
C LEU A 116 20.82 7.54 -7.02
N SER A 117 19.91 8.48 -7.31
CA SER A 117 19.26 8.58 -8.62
C SER A 117 20.26 8.94 -9.74
N ALA A 118 21.21 9.84 -9.48
CA ALA A 118 22.23 10.21 -10.46
C ALA A 118 23.21 9.05 -10.68
N LEU A 119 23.57 8.33 -9.60
CA LEU A 119 24.35 7.10 -9.69
C LEU A 119 23.62 6.05 -10.54
N GLY A 120 22.33 5.85 -10.30
CA GLY A 120 21.50 4.92 -11.07
C GLY A 120 21.45 5.24 -12.57
N ILE A 121 21.35 6.53 -12.94
CA ILE A 121 21.43 6.97 -14.35
C ILE A 121 22.81 6.66 -14.94
N GLY A 122 23.88 6.90 -14.19
CA GLY A 122 25.24 6.63 -14.65
C GLY A 122 25.57 5.14 -14.81
N LEU A 123 24.88 4.26 -14.06
CA LEU A 123 25.05 2.81 -14.10
C LEU A 123 24.04 2.09 -15.02
N ALA A 124 23.06 2.81 -15.56
CA ALA A 124 21.98 2.20 -16.32
C ALA A 124 22.50 1.60 -17.63
N ASP A 125 22.07 0.36 -17.90
CA ASP A 125 22.26 -0.26 -19.21
C ASP A 125 21.46 0.49 -20.28
N VAL A 126 21.92 0.37 -21.52
CA VAL A 126 21.17 0.84 -22.68
C VAL A 126 20.02 -0.14 -22.93
N VAL A 127 18.78 0.26 -22.65
CA VAL A 127 17.61 -0.61 -22.87
C VAL A 127 16.72 -0.05 -23.98
N ARG A 128 16.32 -0.91 -24.92
CA ARG A 128 15.31 -0.60 -25.94
C ARG A 128 14.11 -1.53 -25.82
N HIS A 129 12.93 -0.93 -25.67
CA HIS A 129 11.66 -1.65 -25.57
C HIS A 129 10.89 -1.57 -26.89
N ARG A 130 10.37 -2.69 -27.35
CA ARG A 130 9.46 -2.78 -28.50
C ARG A 130 8.24 -3.61 -28.11
N ALA A 131 7.08 -3.22 -28.62
CA ALA A 131 5.82 -3.89 -28.34
C ALA A 131 4.94 -3.94 -29.59
N SER A 132 4.13 -4.99 -29.70
CA SER A 132 3.11 -5.12 -30.73
C SER A 132 1.81 -5.60 -30.11
N GLY A 133 0.70 -4.91 -30.39
CA GLY A 133 -0.64 -5.37 -30.00
C GLY A 133 -1.03 -6.64 -30.76
N ILE A 134 -1.58 -7.63 -30.05
CA ILE A 134 -1.98 -8.93 -30.59
C ILE A 134 -3.50 -9.13 -30.50
N TYR A 135 -4.10 -8.89 -29.32
CA TYR A 135 -5.54 -9.02 -29.04
C TYR A 135 -6.19 -10.33 -29.51
N GLN A 136 -5.55 -11.46 -29.19
CA GLN A 136 -6.00 -12.79 -29.63
C GLN A 136 -5.90 -13.84 -28.51
N PRO A 137 -6.75 -14.89 -28.52
CA PRO A 137 -6.68 -15.95 -27.51
C PRO A 137 -5.32 -16.65 -27.47
N LEU A 138 -4.82 -16.91 -26.26
CA LEU A 138 -3.63 -17.75 -26.07
C LEU A 138 -4.03 -19.22 -26.31
N THR A 139 -3.55 -19.81 -27.39
CA THR A 139 -3.84 -21.22 -27.72
C THR A 139 -2.75 -22.14 -27.19
N ALA A 140 -3.16 -23.22 -26.52
CA ALA A 140 -2.25 -24.21 -25.91
C ALA A 140 -1.84 -25.36 -26.86
N GLU A 141 -2.34 -25.41 -28.11
CA GLU A 141 -2.10 -26.57 -28.99
C GLU A 141 -1.64 -26.21 -30.42
N PRO A 142 -0.58 -26.87 -30.95
CA PRO A 142 -0.11 -26.68 -32.33
C PRO A 142 -1.02 -27.21 -33.44
N ARG A 143 -2.21 -27.79 -33.16
CA ARG A 143 -2.93 -28.63 -34.13
C ARG A 143 -4.44 -28.43 -34.16
N GLN A 144 -4.90 -27.37 -34.84
CA GLN A 144 -6.01 -27.44 -35.81
C GLN A 144 -6.19 -26.08 -36.49
N ARG A 145 -6.14 -26.09 -37.84
CA ARG A 145 -6.29 -24.89 -38.67
C ARG A 145 -7.70 -24.32 -38.51
N ARG A 146 -7.84 -23.23 -37.74
CA ARG A 146 -8.97 -22.30 -37.86
C ARG A 146 -8.42 -20.93 -38.27
N PRO A 147 -9.01 -20.24 -39.26
CA PRO A 147 -8.59 -18.89 -39.62
C PRO A 147 -8.92 -17.92 -38.46
N GLY A 148 -7.92 -17.16 -37.98
CA GLY A 148 -8.11 -16.09 -36.99
C GLY A 148 -7.50 -16.30 -35.60
N LEU A 149 -6.66 -17.32 -35.39
CA LEU A 149 -5.93 -17.53 -34.12
C LEU A 149 -4.42 -17.38 -34.32
N THR A 150 -3.74 -16.65 -33.43
CA THR A 150 -2.28 -16.55 -33.37
C THR A 150 -1.69 -17.89 -32.94
N ARG A 151 -0.82 -18.46 -33.80
CA ARG A 151 0.02 -19.60 -33.44
C ARG A 151 1.17 -19.15 -32.53
N SER A 152 1.75 -20.10 -31.79
CA SER A 152 3.10 -19.94 -31.22
C SER A 152 4.12 -19.54 -32.31
N ASP A 153 4.00 -20.12 -33.52
CA ASP A 153 4.80 -19.73 -34.69
C ASP A 153 4.63 -18.24 -35.07
N ASP A 154 3.42 -17.68 -34.91
CA ASP A 154 3.15 -16.27 -35.23
C ASP A 154 3.72 -15.33 -34.16
N LEU A 155 3.67 -15.73 -32.88
CA LEU A 155 4.30 -14.99 -31.78
C LEU A 155 5.82 -14.99 -31.91
N GLU A 156 6.43 -16.10 -32.33
CA GLU A 156 7.88 -16.17 -32.57
C GLU A 156 8.33 -15.24 -33.71
N ILE A 157 7.54 -15.13 -34.78
CA ILE A 157 7.79 -14.16 -35.86
C ILE A 157 7.71 -12.73 -35.31
N VAL A 158 6.71 -12.43 -34.48
CA VAL A 158 6.57 -11.10 -33.86
C VAL A 158 7.74 -10.80 -32.93
N PHE A 159 8.11 -11.72 -32.04
CA PHE A 159 9.25 -11.55 -31.13
C PHE A 159 10.56 -11.37 -31.90
N SER A 160 10.81 -12.18 -32.92
CA SER A 160 12.02 -12.10 -33.74
C SER A 160 12.14 -10.74 -34.44
N ARG A 161 11.03 -10.24 -34.99
CA ARG A 161 10.98 -8.91 -35.61
C ARG A 161 11.26 -7.79 -34.60
N LEU A 162 10.55 -7.79 -33.47
CA LEU A 162 10.72 -6.76 -32.43
C LEU A 162 12.14 -6.80 -31.82
N ALA A 163 12.71 -7.99 -31.66
CA ALA A 163 14.08 -8.17 -31.17
C ALA A 163 15.12 -7.65 -32.16
N ALA A 164 14.96 -7.92 -33.46
CA ALA A 164 15.86 -7.40 -34.49
C ALA A 164 15.85 -5.86 -34.52
N GLU A 165 14.67 -5.24 -34.57
CA GLU A 165 14.50 -3.78 -34.56
C GLU A 165 15.16 -3.14 -33.33
N ALA A 166 14.91 -3.67 -32.13
CA ALA A 166 15.49 -3.16 -30.90
C ALA A 166 17.01 -3.42 -30.79
N THR A 167 17.50 -4.54 -31.33
CA THR A 167 18.93 -4.86 -31.34
C THR A 167 19.72 -3.92 -32.25
N ASP A 168 19.18 -3.59 -33.42
CA ASP A 168 19.83 -2.66 -34.36
C ASP A 168 20.00 -1.26 -33.74
N GLU A 169 19.03 -0.82 -32.92
CA GLU A 169 19.14 0.44 -32.19
C GLU A 169 20.20 0.41 -31.08
N VAL A 170 20.24 -0.67 -30.29
CA VAL A 170 21.26 -0.84 -29.24
C VAL A 170 22.66 -0.90 -29.85
N LEU A 171 22.82 -1.54 -31.02
CA LEU A 171 24.07 -1.57 -31.77
C LEU A 171 24.46 -0.19 -32.30
N ALA A 172 23.49 0.62 -32.74
CA ALA A 172 23.74 1.98 -33.20
C ALA A 172 24.25 2.91 -32.07
N GLU A 173 23.97 2.58 -30.80
CA GLU A 173 24.52 3.28 -29.63
C GLU A 173 25.94 2.81 -29.25
N GLY A 174 26.54 1.91 -30.03
CA GLY A 174 27.92 1.47 -29.85
C GLY A 174 28.09 0.31 -28.86
N VAL A 175 27.01 -0.37 -28.47
CA VAL A 175 27.10 -1.56 -27.60
C VAL A 175 27.52 -2.79 -28.42
N PRO A 176 28.58 -3.53 -28.02
CA PRO A 176 28.98 -4.77 -28.68
C PRO A 176 27.91 -5.87 -28.65
N ARG A 177 27.79 -6.66 -29.73
CA ARG A 177 26.79 -7.75 -29.85
C ARG A 177 26.85 -8.79 -28.74
N ASP A 178 28.05 -9.12 -28.25
CA ASP A 178 28.29 -10.07 -27.16
C ASP A 178 27.82 -9.57 -25.78
N ARG A 179 27.44 -8.29 -25.69
CA ARG A 179 26.90 -7.65 -24.48
C ARG A 179 25.41 -7.35 -24.56
N ILE A 180 24.74 -7.86 -25.60
CA ILE A 180 23.31 -7.66 -25.81
C ILE A 180 22.54 -8.87 -25.28
N LEU A 181 21.57 -8.62 -24.40
CA LEU A 181 20.63 -9.62 -23.89
C LEU A 181 19.22 -9.26 -24.31
N VAL A 182 18.49 -10.23 -24.85
CA VAL A 182 17.10 -10.06 -25.26
C VAL A 182 16.20 -10.73 -24.25
N SER A 183 15.19 -10.00 -23.77
CA SER A 183 14.14 -10.51 -22.89
C SER A 183 12.78 -10.37 -23.56
N ARG A 184 11.95 -11.39 -23.45
CA ARG A 184 10.62 -11.49 -24.06
C ARG A 184 9.55 -11.54 -22.97
N SER A 185 8.40 -10.94 -23.25
CA SER A 185 7.25 -10.96 -22.35
C SER A 185 5.94 -10.78 -23.11
N LEU A 186 4.85 -11.25 -22.50
CA LEU A 186 3.48 -11.07 -22.99
C LEU A 186 2.65 -10.30 -21.97
N ASP A 187 1.82 -9.38 -22.46
CA ASP A 187 0.72 -8.83 -21.67
C ASP A 187 -0.48 -9.77 -21.85
N LEU A 188 -0.84 -10.50 -20.79
CA LEU A 188 -1.88 -11.52 -20.80
C LEU A 188 -3.06 -11.09 -19.92
N ARG A 189 -4.29 -11.41 -20.32
CA ARG A 189 -5.49 -11.21 -19.50
C ARG A 189 -6.44 -12.37 -19.63
N TYR A 190 -7.34 -12.55 -18.65
CA TYR A 190 -8.49 -13.41 -18.88
C TYR A 190 -9.42 -12.79 -19.93
N HIS A 191 -9.97 -13.61 -20.81
CA HIS A 191 -10.90 -13.16 -21.83
C HIS A 191 -12.08 -12.39 -21.20
N LYS A 192 -12.44 -11.23 -21.79
CA LYS A 192 -13.42 -10.26 -21.27
C LYS A 192 -13.05 -9.57 -19.95
N THR A 193 -11.77 -9.54 -19.60
CA THR A 193 -11.26 -8.63 -18.56
C THR A 193 -10.45 -7.51 -19.22
N ASP A 194 -10.29 -6.37 -18.56
CA ASP A 194 -9.57 -5.21 -19.12
C ASP A 194 -8.18 -4.97 -18.51
N SER A 195 -7.78 -5.76 -17.52
CA SER A 195 -6.51 -5.60 -16.83
C SER A 195 -5.51 -6.70 -17.23
N PRO A 196 -4.57 -6.43 -18.17
CA PRO A 196 -3.50 -7.38 -18.47
C PRO A 196 -2.41 -7.38 -17.40
N LEU A 197 -1.83 -8.56 -17.20
CA LEU A 197 -0.62 -8.77 -16.41
C LEU A 197 0.57 -8.94 -17.36
N HIS A 198 1.68 -8.32 -16.99
CA HIS A 198 2.94 -8.43 -17.72
C HIS A 198 3.69 -9.69 -17.27
N ILE A 199 3.75 -10.70 -18.14
CA ILE A 199 4.36 -11.99 -17.84
C ILE A 199 5.66 -12.11 -18.62
N PHE A 200 6.77 -12.31 -17.92
CA PHE A 200 8.05 -12.67 -18.54
C PHE A 200 7.99 -14.10 -19.08
N GLU A 201 8.71 -14.34 -20.16
CA GLU A 201 8.79 -15.68 -20.76
C GLU A 201 9.27 -16.72 -19.74
N PRO A 202 8.46 -17.76 -19.47
CA PRO A 202 8.84 -18.82 -18.53
C PRO A 202 9.77 -19.84 -19.21
N ASP A 203 10.69 -20.42 -18.45
CA ASP A 203 11.69 -21.38 -18.95
C ASP A 203 11.06 -22.64 -19.59
N ASP A 204 9.89 -23.05 -19.11
CA ASP A 204 9.13 -24.20 -19.61
C ASP A 204 8.16 -23.85 -20.76
N GLY A 205 8.05 -22.56 -21.11
CA GLY A 205 7.12 -22.05 -22.11
C GLY A 205 5.65 -22.04 -21.66
N ASP A 206 5.34 -22.38 -20.40
CA ASP A 206 3.98 -22.41 -19.88
C ASP A 206 3.50 -21.03 -19.42
N TRP A 207 3.12 -20.22 -20.41
CA TRP A 207 2.55 -18.89 -20.22
C TRP A 207 1.31 -18.87 -19.33
N ARG A 208 0.49 -19.94 -19.34
CA ARG A 208 -0.72 -20.01 -18.54
C ARG A 208 -0.38 -20.13 -17.07
N THR A 209 0.46 -21.11 -16.72
CA THR A 209 0.85 -21.32 -15.32
C THR A 209 1.60 -20.11 -14.78
N ALA A 210 2.46 -19.48 -15.58
CA ALA A 210 3.14 -18.24 -15.21
C ALA A 210 2.17 -17.08 -14.95
N PHE A 211 1.16 -16.90 -15.82
CA PHE A 211 0.11 -15.91 -15.63
C PHE A 211 -0.76 -16.20 -14.41
N GLU A 212 -1.21 -17.44 -14.23
CA GLU A 212 -2.06 -17.84 -13.10
C GLU A 212 -1.33 -17.65 -11.76
N ARG A 213 -0.03 -17.98 -11.71
CA ARG A 213 0.81 -17.70 -10.53
C ARG A 213 0.88 -16.20 -10.22
N GLU A 214 1.10 -15.36 -11.23
CA GLU A 214 1.19 -13.91 -11.03
C GLU A 214 -0.17 -13.30 -10.69
N HIS A 215 -1.26 -13.81 -11.28
CA HIS A 215 -2.62 -13.42 -11.00
C HIS A 215 -3.03 -13.81 -9.57
N GLU A 216 -2.70 -15.02 -9.11
CA GLU A 216 -2.88 -15.45 -7.72
C GLU A 216 -2.06 -14.58 -6.77
N ARG A 217 -0.81 -14.26 -7.13
CA ARG A 217 0.06 -13.40 -6.32
C ARG A 217 -0.50 -11.98 -6.17
N GLN A 218 -0.96 -11.38 -7.27
CA GLN A 218 -1.42 -9.99 -7.30
C GLN A 218 -2.86 -9.82 -6.79
N TYR A 219 -3.74 -10.78 -7.08
CA TYR A 219 -5.18 -10.67 -6.83
C TYR A 219 -5.73 -11.72 -5.84
N GLY A 220 -4.97 -12.75 -5.49
CA GLY A 220 -5.34 -13.76 -4.49
C GLY A 220 -6.33 -14.82 -4.98
N TYR A 221 -6.51 -14.96 -6.30
CA TYR A 221 -7.36 -16.00 -6.90
C TYR A 221 -6.99 -16.25 -8.36
N THR A 222 -7.53 -17.32 -8.95
CA THR A 222 -7.46 -17.66 -10.39
C THR A 222 -8.82 -18.10 -10.92
N PHE A 223 -9.04 -18.02 -12.25
CA PHE A 223 -10.24 -18.55 -12.89
C PHE A 223 -9.94 -19.88 -13.57
N SER A 224 -10.47 -20.98 -13.04
CA SER A 224 -10.24 -22.33 -13.59
C SER A 224 -10.80 -22.53 -15.00
N ASN A 225 -11.83 -21.78 -15.39
CA ASN A 225 -12.61 -22.02 -16.62
C ASN A 225 -12.59 -20.84 -17.62
N ARG A 226 -11.66 -19.87 -17.48
CA ARG A 226 -11.53 -18.75 -18.42
C ARG A 226 -10.31 -18.91 -19.33
N SER A 227 -10.51 -18.67 -20.61
CA SER A 227 -9.42 -18.61 -21.60
C SER A 227 -8.58 -17.35 -21.40
N LEU A 228 -7.29 -17.43 -21.72
CA LEU A 228 -6.39 -16.27 -21.73
C LEU A 228 -6.39 -15.60 -23.11
N GLU A 229 -6.15 -14.31 -23.12
CA GLU A 229 -5.99 -13.46 -24.30
C GLU A 229 -4.65 -12.75 -24.22
N VAL A 230 -3.89 -12.80 -25.32
CA VAL A 230 -2.65 -12.04 -25.52
C VAL A 230 -3.02 -10.64 -25.99
N VAL A 231 -2.76 -9.64 -25.15
CA VAL A 231 -2.98 -8.22 -25.49
C VAL A 231 -1.82 -7.68 -26.29
N ALA A 232 -0.59 -7.94 -25.84
CA ALA A 232 0.62 -7.47 -26.51
C ALA A 232 1.78 -8.45 -26.34
N ALA A 233 2.64 -8.50 -27.36
CA ALA A 233 3.97 -9.10 -27.29
C ALA A 233 5.01 -8.01 -27.12
N ARG A 234 5.95 -8.21 -26.18
CA ARG A 234 6.97 -7.22 -25.80
C ARG A 234 8.36 -7.83 -25.85
N VAL A 235 9.31 -7.03 -26.30
CA VAL A 235 10.74 -7.33 -26.26
C VAL A 235 11.47 -6.17 -25.59
N ALA A 236 12.36 -6.49 -24.66
CA ALA A 236 13.34 -5.55 -24.15
C ALA A 236 14.75 -6.06 -24.47
N VAL A 237 15.51 -5.25 -25.20
CA VAL A 237 16.92 -5.52 -25.55
C VAL A 237 17.79 -4.68 -24.63
N HIS A 238 18.61 -5.35 -23.84
CA HIS A 238 19.51 -4.77 -22.85
C HIS A 238 20.94 -4.83 -23.39
N GLY A 239 21.51 -3.67 -23.68
CA GLY A 239 22.90 -3.49 -23.99
C GLY A 239 23.69 -3.18 -22.74
N ARG A 240 24.47 -4.15 -22.25
CA ARG A 240 25.28 -3.94 -21.05
C ARG A 240 26.38 -2.92 -21.31
N ALA A 241 26.41 -1.87 -20.49
CA ALA A 241 27.54 -0.94 -20.48
C ALA A 241 28.82 -1.68 -20.06
N ASP A 242 30.00 -1.14 -20.42
CA ASP A 242 31.23 -1.73 -19.92
C ASP A 242 31.28 -1.60 -18.40
N SER A 243 31.06 -2.72 -17.70
CA SER A 243 31.14 -2.84 -16.23
C SER A 243 32.46 -2.34 -15.62
N LYS A 244 33.47 -2.04 -16.45
CA LYS A 244 34.74 -1.40 -16.07
C LYS A 244 34.71 0.12 -15.98
N ALA A 245 33.60 0.79 -16.30
CA ALA A 245 33.37 2.14 -15.77
C ALA A 245 33.17 1.97 -14.26
N ALA A 246 34.30 1.86 -13.55
CA ALA A 246 34.34 1.69 -12.12
C ALA A 246 33.39 2.71 -11.51
N LEU A 247 32.47 2.24 -10.67
CA LEU A 247 31.87 3.07 -9.64
C LEU A 247 32.99 3.98 -9.12
N PRO A 248 32.81 5.31 -9.07
CA PRO A 248 33.80 6.16 -8.42
C PRO A 248 34.10 5.51 -7.08
N ASP A 249 35.38 5.23 -6.78
CA ASP A 249 35.82 4.45 -5.61
C ASP A 249 34.89 4.79 -4.44
N ALA A 250 33.92 3.91 -4.17
CA ALA A 250 32.78 4.24 -3.31
C ALA A 250 33.36 4.79 -2.02
N LEU A 251 33.07 6.08 -1.71
CA LEU A 251 33.71 6.89 -0.65
C LEU A 251 34.44 5.97 0.31
N THR A 252 35.74 5.72 0.04
CA THR A 252 36.46 4.56 0.58
C THR A 252 36.32 4.55 2.10
N VAL A 253 35.35 3.79 2.59
CA VAL A 253 35.23 3.42 3.99
C VAL A 253 36.55 2.74 4.28
N SER A 254 37.31 3.29 5.22
CA SER A 254 38.73 2.98 5.39
C SER A 254 38.94 1.46 5.43
N ARG A 255 39.72 0.94 4.48
CA ARG A 255 39.99 -0.49 4.34
C ARG A 255 40.67 -1.00 5.62
N ALA A 256 40.17 -2.14 6.09
CA ALA A 256 40.68 -3.01 7.15
C ALA A 256 42.06 -2.62 7.74
N GLY A 257 42.05 -2.23 9.03
CA GLY A 257 43.25 -1.91 9.80
C GLY A 257 43.05 -0.82 10.85
N ALA A 258 41.98 -0.02 10.73
CA ALA A 258 41.58 0.97 11.73
C ALA A 258 40.73 0.31 12.84
N HIS A 259 40.98 0.71 14.08
CA HIS A 259 40.19 0.28 15.24
C HIS A 259 38.75 0.82 15.13
N PRO A 260 37.75 0.11 15.70
CA PRO A 260 36.37 0.59 15.74
C PRO A 260 36.32 2.03 16.24
N HIS A 261 35.59 2.89 15.53
CA HIS A 261 35.45 4.27 15.95
C HIS A 261 34.76 4.32 17.32
N LYS A 262 35.41 4.99 18.29
CA LYS A 262 34.73 5.41 19.52
C LYS A 262 34.24 6.83 19.27
N PRO A 263 32.92 7.08 19.31
CA PRO A 263 32.40 8.44 19.17
C PRO A 263 33.04 9.36 20.21
N THR A 264 33.67 10.42 19.74
CA THR A 264 34.28 11.45 20.61
C THR A 264 33.35 12.63 20.83
N GLU A 265 32.30 12.74 20.03
CA GLU A 265 31.35 13.84 20.04
C GLU A 265 29.93 13.33 20.30
N PHE A 266 29.24 14.03 21.19
CA PHE A 266 27.87 13.73 21.59
C PHE A 266 27.05 15.01 21.53
N VAL A 267 25.82 14.86 21.05
CA VAL A 267 24.86 15.94 20.93
C VAL A 267 23.57 15.57 21.63
N THR A 268 22.83 16.56 22.11
CA THR A 268 21.46 16.33 22.59
C THR A 268 20.53 16.23 21.40
N ALA A 269 19.79 15.12 21.31
CA ALA A 269 18.72 14.94 20.35
C ALA A 269 17.52 14.28 21.03
N HIS A 270 16.33 14.55 20.52
CA HIS A 270 15.08 14.08 21.11
C HIS A 270 14.53 12.91 20.30
N PHE A 271 14.22 11.82 21.00
CA PHE A 271 13.55 10.65 20.45
C PHE A 271 12.47 10.25 21.43
N ALA A 272 11.27 9.88 20.95
CA ALA A 272 10.22 9.36 21.83
C ALA A 272 9.71 10.35 22.91
N GLY A 273 9.77 11.66 22.68
CA GLY A 273 9.45 12.65 23.73
C GLY A 273 10.48 12.65 24.87
N ARG A 274 11.71 12.17 24.65
CA ARG A 274 12.79 12.20 25.64
C ARG A 274 14.07 12.72 25.02
N GLU A 275 14.85 13.43 25.82
CA GLU A 275 16.20 13.83 25.44
C GLU A 275 17.15 12.63 25.57
N HIS A 276 18.04 12.48 24.58
CA HIS A 276 19.09 11.48 24.57
C HIS A 276 20.43 12.14 24.23
N GLN A 277 21.48 11.73 24.96
CA GLN A 277 22.85 11.95 24.52
C GLN A 277 23.12 11.01 23.35
N THR A 278 23.35 11.62 22.19
CA THR A 278 23.33 10.95 20.88
C THR A 278 24.70 11.08 20.25
N ALA A 279 25.29 9.96 19.85
CA ALA A 279 26.61 9.96 19.24
C ALA A 279 26.57 10.68 17.89
N LEU A 280 27.48 11.63 17.65
CA LEU A 280 27.64 12.27 16.35
C LEU A 280 28.85 11.65 15.64
N VAL A 281 28.63 11.06 14.48
CA VAL A 281 29.65 10.30 13.75
C VAL A 281 29.72 10.74 12.30
N GLU A 282 30.91 11.13 11.84
CA GLU A 282 31.15 11.33 10.40
C GLU A 282 31.26 9.98 9.71
N ARG A 283 30.47 9.76 8.64
CA ARG A 283 30.48 8.47 7.92
C ARG A 283 31.87 8.06 7.44
N THR A 284 32.68 9.02 7.01
CA THR A 284 34.05 8.79 6.52
C THR A 284 35.00 8.20 7.56
N ARG A 285 34.64 8.25 8.85
CA ARG A 285 35.43 7.67 9.95
C ARG A 285 35.03 6.23 10.29
N LEU A 286 33.89 5.76 9.78
CA LEU A 286 33.45 4.40 9.99
C LEU A 286 34.32 3.42 9.20
N VAL A 287 34.49 2.21 9.73
CA VAL A 287 35.21 1.12 9.05
C VAL A 287 34.26 -0.02 8.69
N ILE A 288 34.62 -0.78 7.66
CA ILE A 288 33.84 -1.96 7.24
C ILE A 288 33.73 -2.96 8.40
N GLY A 289 32.51 -3.44 8.66
CA GLY A 289 32.17 -4.34 9.77
C GLY A 289 31.93 -3.62 11.10
N GLU A 290 32.11 -2.30 11.17
CA GLU A 290 31.82 -1.54 12.38
C GLU A 290 30.32 -1.48 12.65
N VAL A 291 29.95 -1.59 13.93
CA VAL A 291 28.56 -1.48 14.41
C VAL A 291 28.39 -0.21 15.22
N VAL A 292 27.55 0.69 14.73
CA VAL A 292 27.12 1.91 15.42
C VAL A 292 25.80 1.65 16.12
N ARG A 293 25.78 1.72 17.46
CA ARG A 293 24.54 1.55 18.24
C ARG A 293 23.82 2.88 18.39
N GLY A 294 22.49 2.85 18.23
CA GLY A 294 21.63 4.00 18.50
C GLY A 294 21.51 4.31 19.99
N PRO A 295 21.16 5.55 20.37
CA PRO A 295 20.92 6.69 19.48
C PRO A 295 22.22 7.26 18.88
N ALA A 296 22.26 7.39 17.55
CA ALA A 296 23.38 7.98 16.83
C ALA A 296 22.91 8.76 15.59
N ILE A 297 23.63 9.83 15.26
CA ILE A 297 23.45 10.62 14.04
C ILE A 297 24.73 10.47 13.23
N ILE A 298 24.59 9.90 12.03
CA ILE A 298 25.68 9.73 11.09
C ILE A 298 25.57 10.85 10.06
N VAL A 299 26.53 11.79 10.10
CA VAL A 299 26.59 12.93 9.19
C VAL A 299 27.42 12.58 7.96
N GLU A 300 26.90 12.98 6.80
CA GLU A 300 27.49 12.79 5.49
C GLU A 300 27.40 14.09 4.70
N GLN A 301 28.18 14.21 3.64
CA GLN A 301 28.18 15.42 2.83
C GLN A 301 26.81 15.72 2.18
N LEU A 302 26.04 14.68 1.85
CA LEU A 302 24.80 14.79 1.07
C LEU A 302 23.58 14.20 1.77
N SER A 303 23.74 13.69 3.00
CA SER A 303 22.65 13.07 3.75
C SER A 303 22.93 13.09 5.27
N THR A 304 21.89 12.84 6.07
CA THR A 304 22.04 12.61 7.50
C THR A 304 21.24 11.37 7.86
N THR A 305 21.92 10.36 8.39
CA THR A 305 21.32 9.08 8.76
C THR A 305 21.08 9.05 10.26
N VAL A 306 19.84 8.77 10.68
CA VAL A 306 19.47 8.69 12.08
C VAL A 306 19.33 7.22 12.48
N VAL A 307 20.17 6.78 13.41
CA VAL A 307 20.05 5.47 14.07
C VAL A 307 19.33 5.70 15.39
N GLU A 308 18.02 5.42 15.41
CA GLU A 308 17.19 5.61 16.60
C GLU A 308 17.60 4.71 17.79
N PRO A 309 17.15 5.03 19.01
CA PRO A 309 17.24 4.08 20.14
C PRO A 309 16.71 2.69 19.76
N ASP A 310 17.29 1.66 20.37
CA ASP A 310 16.97 0.25 20.12
C ASP A 310 17.32 -0.27 18.70
N TRP A 311 18.02 0.53 17.89
CA TRP A 311 18.55 0.13 16.59
C TRP A 311 20.08 0.18 16.56
N GLN A 312 20.67 -0.49 15.58
CA GLN A 312 22.09 -0.43 15.27
C GLN A 312 22.30 -0.38 13.75
N GLY A 313 23.40 0.22 13.31
CA GLY A 313 23.85 0.21 11.93
C GLY A 313 25.17 -0.54 11.79
N GLU A 314 25.24 -1.50 10.87
CA GLU A 314 26.47 -2.19 10.48
C GLU A 314 26.97 -1.69 9.14
N VAL A 315 28.27 -1.41 9.03
CA VAL A 315 28.89 -0.98 7.77
C VAL A 315 29.25 -2.21 6.93
N LEU A 316 28.59 -2.38 5.80
CA LEU A 316 28.77 -3.50 4.88
C LEU A 316 30.01 -3.35 3.98
N PRO A 317 30.44 -4.40 3.25
CA PRO A 317 31.65 -4.35 2.42
C PRO A 317 31.64 -3.31 1.30
N GLY A 318 30.46 -2.92 0.77
CA GLY A 318 30.32 -1.84 -0.21
C GLY A 318 30.26 -0.44 0.44
N GLY A 319 30.39 -0.36 1.76
CA GLY A 319 30.29 0.87 2.53
C GLY A 319 28.85 1.27 2.86
N GLU A 320 27.86 0.44 2.57
CA GLU A 320 26.45 0.65 2.95
C GLU A 320 26.27 0.53 4.46
N LEU A 321 25.25 1.21 5.00
CA LEU A 321 24.81 1.04 6.37
C LEU A 321 23.56 0.17 6.40
N LEU A 322 23.67 -1.01 7.01
CA LEU A 322 22.54 -1.89 7.28
C LEU A 322 22.01 -1.62 8.69
N LEU A 323 20.85 -0.97 8.79
CA LEU A 323 20.19 -0.72 10.06
C LEU A 323 19.28 -1.88 10.44
N THR A 324 19.39 -2.34 11.69
CA THR A 324 18.61 -3.44 12.26
C THR A 324 18.21 -3.16 13.71
N PRO A 325 17.08 -3.69 14.19
CA PRO A 325 16.69 -3.58 15.60
C PRO A 325 17.61 -4.44 16.48
N LEU A 326 17.97 -3.94 17.66
CA LEU A 326 18.82 -4.62 18.65
C LEU A 326 18.15 -5.87 19.27
N SER A 327 16.82 -5.93 19.25
CA SER A 327 16.06 -7.09 19.71
C SER A 327 14.81 -7.29 18.85
N LYS A 328 14.41 -8.56 18.65
CA LYS A 328 13.11 -8.90 18.03
C LYS A 328 11.90 -8.45 18.87
N SER A 329 12.12 -7.99 20.11
CA SER A 329 11.09 -7.51 21.04
C SER A 329 10.80 -6.01 20.94
N ALA A 330 11.36 -5.30 19.95
CA ALA A 330 11.09 -3.87 19.71
C ALA A 330 9.60 -3.55 19.46
N GLU A 331 8.77 -4.54 19.12
CA GLU A 331 7.30 -4.40 19.06
C GLU A 331 6.69 -4.14 20.45
N SER A 332 7.31 -4.63 21.53
CA SER A 332 6.82 -4.46 22.91
C SER A 332 7.17 -3.11 23.56
N SER A 333 8.14 -2.36 22.99
CA SER A 333 8.55 -1.06 23.53
C SER A 333 7.58 0.07 23.14
N ASP A 334 6.85 -0.06 22.03
CA ASP A 334 5.87 0.95 21.58
C ASP A 334 4.65 1.07 22.51
N ALA A 335 4.21 -0.01 23.15
CA ALA A 335 3.14 0.05 24.16
C ALA A 335 3.58 0.81 25.43
N ARG A 336 4.83 0.59 25.89
CA ARG A 336 5.41 1.35 27.02
C ARG A 336 5.71 2.81 26.64
N ARG A 337 6.04 3.08 25.37
CA ARG A 337 6.32 4.41 24.83
C ARG A 337 5.05 5.26 24.72
N ARG A 338 3.94 4.68 24.23
CA ARG A 338 2.60 5.29 24.22
C ARG A 338 2.16 5.71 25.64
N ALA A 339 2.41 4.85 26.65
CA ALA A 339 2.08 5.14 28.04
C ALA A 339 2.95 6.27 28.67
N ALA A 340 4.23 6.36 28.31
CA ALA A 340 5.14 7.37 28.86
C ALA A 340 4.79 8.81 28.40
N ILE A 341 4.39 8.99 27.14
CA ILE A 341 4.02 10.32 26.58
C ILE A 341 2.61 10.76 27.04
N ALA A 342 1.74 9.81 27.37
CA ALA A 342 0.46 10.12 28.02
C ALA A 342 0.65 10.69 29.44
N SER A 343 1.75 10.34 30.12
CA SER A 343 2.02 10.72 31.51
C SER A 343 2.69 12.08 31.71
N SER A 344 3.24 12.70 30.66
CA SER A 344 3.91 14.02 30.71
C SER A 344 2.96 15.22 30.48
N ARG A 345 1.64 15.00 30.51
CA ARG A 345 0.61 16.01 30.17
C ARG A 345 0.08 16.71 31.42
N GLU A 346 0.21 18.04 31.50
CA GLU A 346 -0.55 18.85 32.46
C GLU A 346 -1.93 19.16 31.91
N ARG A 347 -2.97 18.63 32.57
CA ARG A 347 -4.36 18.95 32.29
C ARG A 347 -4.72 20.27 32.97
N VAL A 348 -5.17 21.23 32.18
CA VAL A 348 -5.82 22.45 32.68
C VAL A 348 -7.27 22.35 32.22
N CYS A 349 -8.11 21.79 33.09
CA CYS A 349 -9.59 21.90 33.17
C CYS A 349 -10.17 20.60 33.74
N ASP A 350 -10.69 20.68 34.97
CA ASP A 350 -11.53 19.66 35.60
C ASP A 350 -12.92 19.72 34.99
N GLU A 351 -13.15 19.07 33.85
CA GLU A 351 -14.49 18.65 33.42
C GLU A 351 -14.36 17.49 32.42
N ALA A 352 -15.03 16.39 32.73
CA ALA A 352 -14.87 15.10 32.08
C ALA A 352 -15.50 15.07 30.68
N THR A 353 -14.69 15.40 29.67
CA THR A 353 -14.78 14.81 28.33
C THR A 353 -13.39 14.33 27.96
N GLU A 354 -13.25 13.05 27.58
CA GLU A 354 -12.01 12.54 26.97
C GLU A 354 -11.80 13.26 25.63
N GLN A 355 -11.22 14.45 25.67
CA GLN A 355 -10.84 15.16 24.45
C GLN A 355 -9.71 14.38 23.79
N ALA A 356 -10.02 13.79 22.62
CA ALA A 356 -9.07 13.02 21.83
C ALA A 356 -7.87 13.91 21.47
N ASP A 357 -6.66 13.40 21.73
CA ASP A 357 -5.41 14.07 21.39
C ASP A 357 -5.32 14.31 19.87
N PRO A 358 -5.22 15.56 19.39
CA PRO A 358 -5.11 15.90 17.97
C PRO A 358 -4.04 15.13 17.19
N ILE A 359 -2.89 14.84 17.79
CA ILE A 359 -1.83 14.06 17.11
C ILE A 359 -2.28 12.60 16.96
N GLN A 360 -2.86 12.02 18.01
CA GLN A 360 -3.42 10.66 17.92
C GLN A 360 -4.60 10.62 16.94
N LEU A 361 -5.49 11.61 17.00
CA LEU A 361 -6.63 11.73 16.10
C LEU A 361 -6.16 11.75 14.64
N GLU A 362 -5.14 12.54 14.32
CA GLU A 362 -4.59 12.61 12.97
C GLU A 362 -3.92 11.30 12.55
N ILE A 363 -3.16 10.64 13.43
CA ILE A 363 -2.56 9.33 13.14
C ILE A 363 -3.65 8.28 12.86
N PHE A 364 -4.65 8.17 13.72
CA PHE A 364 -5.75 7.22 13.55
C PHE A 364 -6.60 7.56 12.32
N ASN A 365 -6.87 8.83 12.05
CA ASN A 365 -7.55 9.27 10.84
C ASN A 365 -6.82 8.79 9.58
N ASN A 366 -5.50 8.99 9.51
CA ASN A 366 -4.69 8.50 8.40
C ASN A 366 -4.69 6.96 8.31
N HIS A 367 -4.62 6.25 9.44
CA HIS A 367 -4.67 4.79 9.46
C HIS A 367 -6.01 4.24 8.97
N PHE A 368 -7.13 4.76 9.47
CA PHE A 368 -8.46 4.34 9.01
C PHE A 368 -8.65 4.67 7.52
N ALA A 369 -8.27 5.88 7.08
CA ALA A 369 -8.35 6.27 5.68
C ALA A 369 -7.55 5.32 4.78
N ALA A 370 -6.33 4.96 5.19
CA ALA A 370 -5.51 3.98 4.50
C ALA A 370 -6.20 2.62 4.36
N ILE A 371 -6.83 2.12 5.44
CA ILE A 371 -7.56 0.84 5.41
C ILE A 371 -8.73 0.92 4.42
N ALA A 372 -9.53 1.99 4.46
CA ALA A 372 -10.65 2.15 3.53
C ALA A 372 -10.17 2.24 2.07
N GLU A 373 -9.05 2.92 1.81
CA GLU A 373 -8.42 2.96 0.49
C GLU A 373 -7.91 1.57 0.06
N GLN A 374 -7.29 0.80 0.97
CA GLN A 374 -6.86 -0.59 0.68
C GLN A 374 -8.04 -1.51 0.34
N MET A 375 -9.17 -1.36 1.06
CA MET A 375 -10.41 -2.06 0.71
C MET A 375 -10.83 -1.70 -0.73
N GLY A 376 -10.80 -0.41 -1.08
CA GLY A 376 -11.14 0.06 -2.42
C GLY A 376 -10.22 -0.47 -3.52
N ILE A 377 -8.90 -0.47 -3.29
CA ILE A 377 -7.92 -1.06 -4.21
C ILE A 377 -8.18 -2.56 -4.38
N THR A 378 -8.44 -3.28 -3.28
CA THR A 378 -8.75 -4.71 -3.32
C THR A 378 -10.02 -4.97 -4.14
N LEU A 379 -11.08 -4.20 -3.91
CA LEU A 379 -12.33 -4.32 -4.65
C LEU A 379 -12.11 -4.08 -6.15
N ARG A 380 -11.46 -2.97 -6.51
CA ARG A 380 -11.15 -2.65 -7.92
C ARG A 380 -10.33 -3.74 -8.60
N ASN A 381 -9.30 -4.22 -7.93
CA ASN A 381 -8.38 -5.22 -8.47
C ASN A 381 -9.05 -6.58 -8.67
N THR A 382 -9.93 -6.97 -7.76
CA THR A 382 -10.57 -8.29 -7.77
C THR A 382 -11.89 -8.34 -8.54
N ALA A 383 -12.56 -7.21 -8.76
CA ALA A 383 -13.84 -7.13 -9.47
C ALA A 383 -13.72 -7.55 -10.93
N THR A 384 -14.83 -7.99 -11.52
CA THR A 384 -14.92 -8.33 -12.94
C THR A 384 -15.63 -7.28 -13.77
N SER A 385 -16.57 -6.55 -13.15
CA SER A 385 -17.33 -5.50 -13.82
C SER A 385 -16.49 -4.27 -14.15
N VAL A 386 -16.70 -3.77 -15.37
CA VAL A 386 -16.16 -2.50 -15.87
C VAL A 386 -16.62 -1.32 -15.01
N ASN A 387 -17.84 -1.39 -14.43
CA ASN A 387 -18.32 -0.33 -13.54
C ASN A 387 -17.43 -0.18 -12.31
N VAL A 388 -17.00 -1.29 -11.72
CA VAL A 388 -16.12 -1.27 -10.54
C VAL A 388 -14.67 -0.98 -10.93
N LYS A 389 -14.17 -1.62 -11.99
CA LYS A 389 -12.77 -1.50 -12.42
C LYS A 389 -12.40 -0.14 -13.01
N GLU A 390 -13.21 0.36 -13.94
CA GLU A 390 -12.88 1.52 -14.78
C GLU A 390 -13.69 2.76 -14.38
N ARG A 391 -14.98 2.59 -14.12
CA ARG A 391 -15.85 3.73 -13.73
C ARG A 391 -15.72 4.09 -12.25
N LEU A 392 -15.06 3.23 -11.46
CA LEU A 392 -14.90 3.34 -10.01
C LEU A 392 -16.24 3.51 -9.31
N ASP A 393 -17.24 2.77 -9.79
CA ASP A 393 -18.63 2.82 -9.32
C ASP A 393 -18.81 1.93 -8.09
N TYR A 394 -18.08 2.27 -7.03
CA TYR A 394 -18.09 1.60 -5.75
C TYR A 394 -17.65 2.54 -4.62
N SER A 395 -17.98 2.19 -3.39
CA SER A 395 -17.43 2.83 -2.18
C SER A 395 -17.07 1.76 -1.16
N CYS A 396 -15.98 1.99 -0.43
CA CYS A 396 -15.60 1.21 0.75
C CYS A 396 -15.59 2.13 1.97
N ALA A 397 -16.10 1.64 3.09
CA ALA A 397 -16.24 2.43 4.30
C ALA A 397 -16.08 1.58 5.56
N ILE A 398 -15.65 2.25 6.63
CA ILE A 398 -15.50 1.71 7.97
C ILE A 398 -16.48 2.44 8.88
N PHE A 399 -17.18 1.67 9.70
CA PHE A 399 -18.15 2.19 10.67
C PHE A 399 -17.78 1.71 12.06
N ASP A 400 -18.14 2.48 13.08
CA ASP A 400 -18.03 2.04 14.47
C ASP A 400 -19.11 1.00 14.81
N ALA A 401 -19.10 0.50 16.06
CA ALA A 401 -20.08 -0.46 16.54
C ALA A 401 -21.54 0.06 16.52
N SER A 402 -21.73 1.39 16.50
CA SER A 402 -23.04 2.06 16.42
C SER A 402 -23.48 2.32 14.97
N ALA A 403 -22.70 1.88 13.98
CA ALA A 403 -22.87 2.12 12.56
C ALA A 403 -22.71 3.59 12.12
N ASP A 404 -22.01 4.40 12.91
CA ASP A 404 -21.61 5.73 12.51
C ASP A 404 -20.34 5.67 11.65
N LEU A 405 -20.30 6.49 10.60
CA LEU A 405 -19.23 6.48 9.61
C LEU A 405 -17.94 7.00 10.24
N VAL A 406 -16.90 6.17 10.29
CA VAL A 406 -15.56 6.56 10.72
C VAL A 406 -14.80 7.16 9.55
N VAL A 407 -14.77 6.45 8.42
CA VAL A 407 -14.06 6.90 7.21
C VAL A 407 -14.56 6.16 5.96
N ASN A 408 -14.30 6.74 4.79
CA ASN A 408 -14.58 6.13 3.49
C ASN A 408 -13.47 6.39 2.47
N ALA A 409 -13.37 5.51 1.48
CA ALA A 409 -12.56 5.75 0.28
C ALA A 409 -13.22 6.80 -0.65
N PRO A 410 -12.45 7.67 -1.32
CA PRO A 410 -12.97 8.77 -2.13
C PRO A 410 -13.35 8.29 -3.54
N HIS A 411 -14.57 7.78 -3.72
CA HIS A 411 -15.04 7.35 -5.05
C HIS A 411 -16.43 7.90 -5.38
N ILE A 412 -17.46 7.60 -4.57
CA ILE A 412 -18.84 8.04 -4.86
C ILE A 412 -19.52 8.64 -3.62
N PRO A 413 -19.74 9.97 -3.60
CA PRO A 413 -20.36 10.68 -2.47
C PRO A 413 -21.80 10.23 -2.15
N VAL A 414 -22.59 9.80 -3.14
CA VAL A 414 -23.99 9.38 -2.91
C VAL A 414 -24.10 8.13 -2.03
N HIS A 415 -23.06 7.30 -1.99
CA HIS A 415 -23.03 6.11 -1.14
C HIS A 415 -22.92 6.45 0.36
N LEU A 416 -22.35 7.61 0.71
CA LEU A 416 -21.87 7.89 2.07
C LEU A 416 -23.00 8.07 3.09
N GLY A 417 -24.04 8.83 2.73
CA GLY A 417 -25.18 9.02 3.63
C GLY A 417 -26.05 7.77 3.78
N ALA A 418 -26.10 6.91 2.76
CA ALA A 418 -27.03 5.79 2.69
C ALA A 418 -26.43 4.49 3.28
N MET A 419 -25.11 4.31 3.24
CA MET A 419 -24.45 3.13 3.80
C MET A 419 -24.56 3.03 5.33
N SER A 420 -24.48 4.13 6.10
CA SER A 420 -24.69 4.08 7.55
C SER A 420 -26.07 3.54 7.93
N GLU A 421 -27.11 3.96 7.22
CA GLU A 421 -28.47 3.42 7.43
C GLU A 421 -28.53 1.93 7.06
N THR A 422 -27.81 1.51 6.01
CA THR A 422 -27.71 0.09 5.63
C THR A 422 -27.11 -0.75 6.76
N VAL A 423 -26.00 -0.29 7.35
CA VAL A 423 -25.34 -1.00 8.44
C VAL A 423 -26.26 -1.04 9.68
N ARG A 424 -26.90 0.08 10.06
CA ARG A 424 -27.90 0.12 11.14
C ARG A 424 -29.02 -0.90 10.95
N ARG A 425 -29.52 -1.03 9.72
CA ARG A 425 -30.59 -1.97 9.35
C ARG A 425 -30.14 -3.42 9.37
N ILE A 426 -28.88 -3.71 9.03
CA ILE A 426 -28.28 -5.03 9.20
C ILE A 426 -28.14 -5.39 10.68
N ILE A 427 -27.72 -4.44 11.52
CA ILE A 427 -27.63 -4.63 12.98
C ILE A 427 -29.01 -4.96 13.57
N ALA A 428 -30.02 -4.16 13.24
CA ALA A 428 -31.38 -4.34 13.76
C ALA A 428 -32.00 -5.70 13.38
N ASP A 429 -31.71 -6.21 12.19
CA ASP A 429 -32.23 -7.49 11.73
C ASP A 429 -31.45 -8.71 12.23
N ASN A 430 -30.19 -8.51 12.62
CA ASN A 430 -29.27 -9.60 12.99
C ASN A 430 -28.58 -9.31 14.34
N PRO A 431 -29.34 -9.13 15.45
CA PRO A 431 -28.76 -8.88 16.77
C PRO A 431 -27.84 -10.00 17.26
N GLU A 432 -27.96 -11.20 16.70
CA GLU A 432 -27.16 -12.38 17.01
C GLU A 432 -25.94 -12.60 16.09
N MET A 433 -25.54 -11.58 15.32
CA MET A 433 -24.39 -11.67 14.41
C MET A 433 -23.11 -12.11 15.14
N ARG A 434 -22.27 -12.86 14.43
CA ARG A 434 -21.07 -13.50 14.96
C ARG A 434 -19.83 -13.11 14.17
N PRO A 435 -18.63 -13.30 14.76
CA PRO A 435 -17.39 -13.26 14.00
C PRO A 435 -17.46 -14.17 12.76
N GLY A 436 -17.04 -13.66 11.61
CA GLY A 436 -17.06 -14.39 10.33
C GLY A 436 -18.39 -14.33 9.58
N ASP A 437 -19.42 -13.68 10.12
CA ASP A 437 -20.64 -13.39 9.35
C ASP A 437 -20.37 -12.37 8.23
N THR A 438 -21.14 -12.41 7.15
CA THR A 438 -21.16 -11.35 6.13
C THR A 438 -22.54 -11.29 5.50
N PHE A 439 -23.06 -10.08 5.36
CA PHE A 439 -24.41 -9.80 4.92
C PHE A 439 -24.42 -9.05 3.59
N ILE A 440 -25.45 -9.29 2.79
CA ILE A 440 -25.69 -8.63 1.51
C ILE A 440 -27.07 -8.01 1.51
N THR A 441 -27.17 -6.79 0.97
CA THR A 441 -28.44 -6.12 0.73
C THR A 441 -28.33 -5.13 -0.41
N ASN A 442 -29.42 -4.93 -1.16
CA ASN A 442 -29.59 -3.83 -2.12
C ASN A 442 -30.93 -3.11 -1.92
N ASP A 443 -31.60 -3.32 -0.78
CA ASP A 443 -32.95 -2.81 -0.52
C ASP A 443 -32.95 -1.29 -0.36
N PRO A 444 -33.59 -0.53 -1.27
CA PRO A 444 -33.60 0.93 -1.21
C PRO A 444 -34.33 1.48 0.02
N TYR A 445 -35.28 0.71 0.58
CA TYR A 445 -35.98 1.10 1.81
C TYR A 445 -35.12 0.94 3.06
N ARG A 446 -33.93 0.34 2.93
CA ARG A 446 -33.02 0.03 4.04
C ARG A 446 -31.63 0.60 3.82
N GLY A 447 -31.55 1.77 3.17
CA GLY A 447 -30.30 2.48 2.91
C GLY A 447 -29.64 2.15 1.57
N GLY A 448 -30.25 1.30 0.73
CA GLY A 448 -29.88 1.19 -0.68
C GLY A 448 -30.26 2.44 -1.48
N SER A 449 -29.57 2.68 -2.60
CA SER A 449 -29.90 3.76 -3.54
C SER A 449 -30.88 3.26 -4.61
N HIS A 450 -30.58 2.10 -5.18
CA HIS A 450 -31.41 1.34 -6.12
C HIS A 450 -30.88 -0.10 -6.19
N LEU A 451 -31.60 -1.03 -6.83
CA LEU A 451 -31.26 -2.47 -6.76
C LEU A 451 -29.87 -2.85 -7.32
N PRO A 452 -29.37 -2.22 -8.39
CA PRO A 452 -28.00 -2.47 -8.86
C PRO A 452 -26.89 -2.15 -7.85
N ASP A 453 -27.14 -1.27 -6.87
CA ASP A 453 -26.17 -0.94 -5.83
C ASP A 453 -26.23 -1.97 -4.70
N VAL A 454 -25.41 -3.01 -4.83
CA VAL A 454 -25.33 -4.09 -3.84
C VAL A 454 -24.33 -3.71 -2.76
N THR A 455 -24.77 -3.78 -1.50
CA THR A 455 -23.95 -3.51 -0.31
C THR A 455 -23.61 -4.82 0.39
N VAL A 456 -22.33 -5.03 0.65
CA VAL A 456 -21.81 -6.13 1.47
C VAL A 456 -21.29 -5.56 2.79
N VAL A 457 -21.75 -6.12 3.92
CA VAL A 457 -21.42 -5.67 5.28
C VAL A 457 -20.83 -6.82 6.07
N THR A 458 -19.67 -6.60 6.69
CA THR A 458 -18.95 -7.59 7.49
C THR A 458 -18.62 -7.00 8.87
N PRO A 459 -19.14 -7.58 9.97
CA PRO A 459 -18.81 -7.15 11.33
C PRO A 459 -17.37 -7.51 11.71
N VAL A 460 -16.73 -6.62 12.45
CA VAL A 460 -15.38 -6.79 13.01
C VAL A 460 -15.53 -6.97 14.51
N HIS A 461 -15.15 -8.14 15.00
CA HIS A 461 -15.16 -8.44 16.42
C HIS A 461 -13.73 -8.52 16.94
N ASP A 462 -13.47 -7.90 18.08
CA ASP A 462 -12.20 -8.00 18.79
C ASP A 462 -11.87 -9.48 19.05
N ALA A 463 -10.65 -9.89 18.68
CA ALA A 463 -10.24 -11.29 18.73
C ALA A 463 -10.11 -11.83 20.17
N THR A 464 -9.91 -10.95 21.15
CA THR A 464 -9.68 -11.28 22.56
C THR A 464 -10.98 -11.24 23.36
N THR A 465 -11.76 -10.16 23.21
CA THR A 465 -12.98 -9.93 23.99
C THR A 465 -14.24 -10.46 23.29
N GLY A 466 -14.19 -10.69 21.98
CA GLY A 466 -15.33 -11.08 21.16
C GLY A 466 -16.36 -9.97 20.96
N GLN A 467 -16.07 -8.73 21.40
CA GLN A 467 -16.98 -7.60 21.24
C GLN A 467 -16.94 -7.06 19.82
N LEU A 468 -18.10 -6.65 19.31
CA LEU A 468 -18.22 -5.93 18.05
C LEU A 468 -17.60 -4.54 18.20
N VAL A 469 -16.57 -4.25 17.41
CA VAL A 469 -15.82 -2.99 17.46
C VAL A 469 -16.04 -2.11 16.24
N PHE A 470 -16.15 -2.71 15.06
CA PHE A 470 -16.34 -2.00 13.80
C PHE A 470 -17.23 -2.79 12.82
N PHE A 471 -17.62 -2.13 11.74
CA PHE A 471 -18.06 -2.78 10.51
C PHE A 471 -17.20 -2.33 9.35
N THR A 472 -16.93 -3.27 8.44
CA THR A 472 -16.48 -2.95 7.10
C THR A 472 -17.66 -3.10 6.16
N ALA A 473 -17.84 -2.14 5.25
CA ALA A 473 -18.84 -2.27 4.20
C ALA A 473 -18.30 -1.78 2.87
N SER A 474 -18.79 -2.42 1.81
CA SER A 474 -18.55 -2.01 0.45
C SER A 474 -19.87 -1.97 -0.31
N ARG A 475 -20.05 -0.97 -1.17
CA ARG A 475 -21.17 -0.87 -2.11
C ARG A 475 -20.60 -0.80 -3.50
N ALA A 476 -21.11 -1.62 -4.41
CA ALA A 476 -20.66 -1.67 -5.79
C ALA A 476 -21.86 -1.70 -6.73
N HIS A 477 -21.75 -0.97 -7.84
CA HIS A 477 -22.80 -0.90 -8.84
C HIS A 477 -22.67 -2.05 -9.83
N HIS A 478 -23.64 -2.96 -9.79
CA HIS A 478 -23.73 -4.06 -10.73
C HIS A 478 -24.29 -3.57 -12.06
N ALA A 479 -23.68 -4.00 -13.17
CA ALA A 479 -24.16 -3.61 -14.51
C ALA A 479 -25.56 -4.15 -14.84
N GLU A 480 -25.99 -5.20 -14.13
CA GLU A 480 -27.25 -5.92 -14.30
C GLU A 480 -27.55 -6.68 -13.00
N ILE A 481 -28.79 -6.68 -12.52
CA ILE A 481 -29.23 -7.49 -11.35
C ILE A 481 -30.63 -8.11 -11.58
N GLY A 482 -31.03 -8.26 -12.84
CA GLY A 482 -32.39 -8.60 -13.27
C GLY A 482 -33.15 -7.40 -13.84
N GLY A 483 -34.47 -7.51 -13.85
CA GLY A 483 -35.37 -6.42 -14.26
C GLY A 483 -35.92 -6.57 -15.68
N ILE A 484 -36.85 -5.69 -16.07
CA ILE A 484 -37.62 -5.81 -17.33
C ILE A 484 -36.79 -5.59 -18.60
N THR A 485 -35.66 -4.90 -18.48
CA THR A 485 -34.75 -4.58 -19.59
C THR A 485 -33.33 -4.99 -19.23
N PRO A 486 -32.54 -5.57 -20.16
CA PRO A 486 -31.11 -5.80 -19.92
C PRO A 486 -30.37 -4.50 -19.60
N GLY A 487 -29.61 -4.49 -18.49
CA GLY A 487 -28.85 -3.34 -18.00
C GLY A 487 -29.17 -3.03 -16.53
N SER A 488 -28.65 -1.89 -16.05
CA SER A 488 -28.72 -1.51 -14.63
C SER A 488 -30.05 -0.81 -14.27
N MET A 489 -30.46 0.21 -15.02
CA MET A 489 -31.60 1.07 -14.63
C MET A 489 -32.69 1.10 -15.71
N PRO A 490 -33.73 0.23 -15.64
CA PRO A 490 -34.83 0.27 -16.59
C PRO A 490 -35.69 1.54 -16.36
N PRO A 491 -35.75 2.47 -17.33
CA PRO A 491 -36.35 3.80 -17.13
C PRO A 491 -37.89 3.79 -17.05
N GLN A 492 -38.52 2.65 -17.36
CA GLN A 492 -39.98 2.49 -17.38
C GLN A 492 -40.52 1.72 -16.17
N SER A 493 -39.66 1.41 -15.20
CA SER A 493 -40.03 0.66 -14.00
C SER A 493 -41.08 1.41 -13.18
N ARG A 494 -42.13 0.69 -12.79
CA ARG A 494 -43.23 1.17 -11.94
C ARG A 494 -43.25 0.49 -10.57
N SER A 495 -42.43 -0.53 -10.38
CA SER A 495 -42.25 -1.23 -9.12
C SER A 495 -40.82 -1.77 -8.99
N LEU A 496 -40.34 -2.02 -7.76
CA LEU A 496 -39.00 -2.56 -7.54
C LEU A 496 -38.76 -3.90 -8.23
N ALA A 497 -39.79 -4.74 -8.34
CA ALA A 497 -39.66 -6.02 -9.03
C ALA A 497 -39.22 -5.84 -10.50
N GLU A 498 -39.62 -4.74 -11.14
CA GLU A 498 -39.25 -4.42 -12.52
C GLU A 498 -37.81 -3.90 -12.66
N GLU A 499 -37.19 -3.44 -11.56
CA GLU A 499 -35.78 -3.01 -11.53
C GLU A 499 -34.82 -4.18 -11.41
N GLY A 500 -35.23 -5.28 -10.78
CA GLY A 500 -34.39 -6.48 -10.63
C GLY A 500 -34.64 -7.26 -9.36
N VAL A 501 -33.66 -8.09 -9.02
CA VAL A 501 -33.70 -8.96 -7.84
C VAL A 501 -33.46 -8.13 -6.58
N LEU A 502 -34.45 -8.16 -5.68
CA LEU A 502 -34.35 -7.54 -4.36
C LEU A 502 -33.72 -8.50 -3.34
N ILE A 503 -32.60 -8.08 -2.78
CA ILE A 503 -31.87 -8.74 -1.68
C ILE A 503 -32.10 -7.90 -0.42
N ARG A 504 -33.02 -8.32 0.45
CA ARG A 504 -33.37 -7.54 1.66
C ARG A 504 -32.31 -7.61 2.75
N ASN A 505 -32.00 -8.83 3.19
CA ASN A 505 -31.00 -9.15 4.19
C ASN A 505 -30.60 -10.61 3.96
N PHE A 506 -29.46 -10.83 3.32
CA PHE A 506 -28.97 -12.16 3.03
C PHE A 506 -27.65 -12.40 3.76
N ARG A 507 -27.64 -13.35 4.70
CA ARG A 507 -26.41 -13.82 5.35
C ARG A 507 -25.66 -14.73 4.39
N LEU A 508 -24.65 -14.18 3.71
CA LEU A 508 -23.80 -14.88 2.74
C LEU A 508 -22.77 -15.78 3.43
N PHE A 509 -22.14 -15.27 4.47
CA PHE A 509 -21.29 -16.10 5.34
C PHE A 509 -21.97 -16.21 6.70
N ALA A 510 -22.09 -17.43 7.20
CA ALA A 510 -22.58 -17.72 8.54
C ALA A 510 -21.42 -18.29 9.35
N ALA A 511 -20.84 -17.50 10.26
CA ALA A 511 -19.64 -17.85 11.03
C ALA A 511 -18.49 -18.39 10.16
N GLY A 512 -18.31 -17.83 8.97
CA GLY A 512 -17.28 -18.26 8.00
C GLY A 512 -17.75 -19.27 6.95
N ASP A 513 -18.92 -19.90 7.11
CA ASP A 513 -19.44 -20.87 6.15
C ASP A 513 -20.14 -20.16 4.96
N PRO A 514 -19.69 -20.37 3.70
CA PRO A 514 -20.25 -19.70 2.52
C PRO A 514 -21.60 -20.27 2.08
N ARG A 515 -22.51 -19.38 1.66
CA ARG A 515 -23.84 -19.70 1.12
C ARG A 515 -24.04 -19.24 -0.33
N TRP A 516 -23.02 -19.51 -1.15
CA TRP A 516 -22.98 -19.07 -2.56
C TRP A 516 -24.09 -19.68 -3.41
N GLN A 517 -24.48 -20.93 -3.14
CA GLN A 517 -25.49 -21.62 -3.94
C GLN A 517 -26.89 -21.08 -3.67
N GLU A 518 -27.17 -20.69 -2.42
CA GLU A 518 -28.41 -20.04 -2.04
C GLU A 518 -28.50 -18.62 -2.61
N LEU A 519 -27.37 -17.88 -2.63
CA LEU A 519 -27.31 -16.58 -3.30
C LEU A 519 -27.55 -16.72 -4.81
N ARG A 520 -26.94 -17.71 -5.47
CA ARG A 520 -27.20 -18.03 -6.89
C ARG A 520 -28.68 -18.30 -7.12
N THR A 521 -29.31 -19.07 -6.25
CA THR A 521 -30.74 -19.39 -6.31
C THR A 521 -31.59 -18.11 -6.16
N LEU A 522 -31.23 -17.23 -5.23
CA LEU A 522 -31.91 -15.94 -5.03
C LEU A 522 -31.80 -15.05 -6.28
N LEU A 523 -30.60 -14.91 -6.86
CA LEU A 523 -30.36 -14.12 -8.07
C LEU A 523 -31.08 -14.69 -9.31
N SER A 524 -31.36 -15.99 -9.31
CA SER A 524 -32.12 -16.68 -10.37
C SER A 524 -33.62 -16.71 -10.10
N SER A 525 -34.10 -16.05 -9.03
CA SER A 525 -35.49 -16.08 -8.59
C SER A 525 -36.24 -14.80 -8.95
N GLY A 526 -37.55 -14.81 -8.72
CA GLY A 526 -38.43 -13.68 -8.97
C GLY A 526 -38.95 -13.59 -10.42
N PRO A 527 -39.80 -12.60 -10.71
CA PRO A 527 -40.42 -12.45 -12.03
C PRO A 527 -39.42 -11.99 -13.12
N TYR A 528 -38.36 -11.29 -12.73
CA TYR A 528 -37.33 -10.78 -13.63
C TYR A 528 -35.93 -11.08 -13.07
N PRO A 529 -35.50 -12.36 -13.11
CA PRO A 529 -34.24 -12.79 -12.50
C PRO A 529 -33.03 -12.18 -13.22
N SER A 530 -31.88 -12.21 -12.56
CA SER A 530 -30.63 -11.77 -13.20
C SER A 530 -30.28 -12.65 -14.39
N ARG A 531 -29.80 -12.00 -15.45
CA ARG A 531 -29.28 -12.65 -16.67
C ARG A 531 -27.79 -12.95 -16.58
N SER A 532 -27.10 -12.39 -15.58
CA SER A 532 -25.64 -12.42 -15.45
C SER A 532 -25.19 -12.89 -14.07
N VAL A 533 -25.84 -13.94 -13.54
CA VAL A 533 -25.63 -14.43 -12.17
C VAL A 533 -24.16 -14.68 -11.84
N GLU A 534 -23.37 -15.25 -12.75
CA GLU A 534 -21.94 -15.50 -12.51
C GLU A 534 -21.13 -14.20 -12.38
N ASP A 535 -21.47 -13.15 -13.12
CA ASP A 535 -20.83 -11.84 -12.99
C ASP A 535 -21.23 -11.17 -11.67
N ASN A 536 -22.51 -11.29 -11.26
CA ASN A 536 -22.95 -10.80 -9.95
C ASN A 536 -22.22 -11.48 -8.80
N LEU A 537 -22.08 -12.81 -8.85
CA LEU A 537 -21.38 -13.57 -7.82
C LEU A 537 -19.89 -13.20 -7.77
N SER A 538 -19.28 -12.96 -8.94
CA SER A 538 -17.88 -12.54 -9.05
C SER A 538 -17.64 -11.15 -8.43
N ASP A 539 -18.49 -10.17 -8.72
CA ASP A 539 -18.39 -8.84 -8.12
C ASP A 539 -18.69 -8.85 -6.61
N ILE A 540 -19.65 -9.67 -6.16
CA ILE A 540 -19.91 -9.87 -4.71
C ILE A 540 -18.71 -10.53 -4.03
N ALA A 541 -18.04 -11.47 -4.69
CA ALA A 541 -16.81 -12.06 -4.16
C ALA A 541 -15.68 -11.03 -4.01
N ALA A 542 -15.57 -10.10 -4.96
CA ALA A 542 -14.63 -8.97 -4.86
C ALA A 542 -14.96 -8.05 -3.68
N GLN A 543 -16.25 -7.75 -3.44
CA GLN A 543 -16.71 -7.00 -2.27
C GLN A 543 -16.39 -7.70 -0.95
N VAL A 544 -16.59 -9.03 -0.88
CA VAL A 544 -16.22 -9.84 0.29
C VAL A 544 -14.71 -9.80 0.53
N ALA A 545 -13.90 -9.91 -0.52
CA ALA A 545 -12.44 -9.84 -0.41
C ALA A 545 -11.98 -8.49 0.13
N ALA A 546 -12.56 -7.39 -0.36
CA ALA A 546 -12.30 -6.04 0.14
C ALA A 546 -12.67 -5.88 1.61
N ASN A 547 -13.88 -6.28 2.02
CA ASN A 547 -14.30 -6.22 3.42
C ASN A 547 -13.38 -7.06 4.32
N ARG A 548 -13.01 -8.28 3.92
CA ARG A 548 -12.09 -9.13 4.67
C ARG A 548 -10.69 -8.51 4.80
N GLN A 549 -10.20 -7.82 3.77
CA GLN A 549 -8.96 -7.05 3.88
C GLN A 549 -9.09 -5.98 4.98
N GLY A 550 -10.17 -5.21 4.96
CA GLY A 550 -10.46 -4.21 6.00
C GLY A 550 -10.56 -4.82 7.40
N VAL A 551 -11.23 -5.97 7.56
CA VAL A 551 -11.31 -6.68 8.84
C VAL A 551 -9.91 -7.05 9.34
N ARG A 552 -9.06 -7.62 8.49
CA ARG A 552 -7.69 -8.00 8.87
C ARG A 552 -6.86 -6.80 9.31
N ASP A 553 -6.93 -5.70 8.58
CA ASP A 553 -6.14 -4.51 8.89
C ASP A 553 -6.66 -3.76 10.12
N LEU A 554 -7.99 -3.75 10.35
CA LEU A 554 -8.58 -3.21 11.57
C LEU A 554 -8.18 -4.02 12.81
N LEU A 555 -8.19 -5.35 12.73
CA LEU A 555 -7.76 -6.19 13.86
C LEU A 555 -6.30 -5.96 14.23
N ARG A 556 -5.42 -5.81 13.23
CA ARG A 556 -4.01 -5.44 13.46
C ARG A 556 -3.83 -4.05 14.10
N LEU A 557 -4.80 -3.15 13.94
CA LEU A 557 -4.77 -1.84 14.57
C LEU A 557 -5.27 -1.88 16.02
N VAL A 558 -6.14 -2.85 16.34
CA VAL A 558 -6.65 -3.11 17.70
C VAL A 558 -5.61 -3.85 18.55
N ASP A 559 -4.91 -4.82 17.96
CA ASP A 559 -3.78 -5.55 18.56
C ASP A 559 -2.55 -4.64 18.81
#